data_AF-A0A851GIK9-F1
#
_entry.id   AF-A0A851GIK9-F1
#
_cell.length_a   1.000
_cell.length_b   1.000
_cell.length_c   1.000
_cell.angle_alpha   90.00
_cell.angle_beta   90.00
_cell.angle_gamma   90.00
#
_symmetry.space_group_name_H-M   'P 1'
#
loop_
_entity.id
_entity.type
_entity.pdbx_description
1 polymer ?
#
loop_
_entity_poly.entity_id
_entity_poly.type
_entity_poly.pdbx_seq_one_letter_code
_entity_poly.pdbx_strand_id
1 'polypeptide(L)'
;MKKQWWDSGDLAEAVGPGVVMTAIDHVDGMHPDHDANMLEECFQDLPEMSPLTSVTMPGTSYSKLDDDSWGINLAKKPRRATATIQWTTGNAPSSGIYLSLLKDARQPDAKYALSGLRIKQGEKELPIQAASSNLAMDRLLLAFDGSGGYHHFISQQGKDMHVFMMTENPIPPKTTLTVEVDFKGKPWCQIGTRLALRELSASSRRAQKLMAETKRIYGVYKILSENKGLAASTKNYPALLVMDAQGRFIAMKDGLRKGDSVDELAAFVRTAREKRIARDRVWELARQKTGGERAQLLVQGLEAIGCQAYATKGNWRSYAPVFEEIKKMELPANHAVSTKYFYDLKLVDSEIKALLSKGNEARALAVIDFELTKSLSASMRETLLVRKYGICQKSKNENVSRLQWDVLNQLVKEFPQTRRGIGARGLLAWKAGVGPVSFTYGWQGRHLQDGETIWKIDLDTAKAFYTAEPYDIEFKLGKGAKHGLLISSVKIYDQEHLVASLEPNQSLDKDSPSYTGRVDLTSWKTKHPDAQLVVVCKVSPVGGTESSGTIKAIPCLPPPPVDNW
;
A
#
# COMPACT_ATOMS: atom_id res chain seq x y z
N MET A 1 21.88 -22.97 15.04
CA MET A 1 21.17 -21.87 15.72
C MET A 1 21.93 -20.59 15.40
N LYS A 2 21.40 -19.71 14.53
CA LYS A 2 22.05 -18.42 14.23
C LYS A 2 21.68 -17.46 15.37
N LYS A 3 22.67 -16.84 16.03
CA LYS A 3 22.42 -15.78 17.02
C LYS A 3 21.47 -14.76 16.39
N GLN A 4 20.33 -14.53 17.02
CA GLN A 4 19.44 -13.47 16.57
C GLN A 4 20.12 -12.14 16.88
N TRP A 5 19.89 -11.10 16.08
CA TRP A 5 20.48 -9.77 16.32
C TRP A 5 20.22 -9.25 17.75
N TRP A 6 19.12 -9.73 18.35
CA TRP A 6 18.66 -9.44 19.71
C TRP A 6 19.60 -9.92 20.83
N ASP A 7 20.46 -10.90 20.55
CA ASP A 7 21.42 -11.44 21.51
C ASP A 7 22.78 -10.70 21.47
N SER A 8 22.90 -9.63 20.68
CA SER A 8 24.13 -8.83 20.61
C SER A 8 24.27 -7.92 21.82
N GLY A 9 25.46 -7.95 22.43
CA GLY A 9 25.82 -7.04 23.53
C GLY A 9 25.71 -5.56 23.14
N ASP A 10 26.10 -5.21 21.91
CA ASP A 10 26.06 -3.82 21.43
C ASP A 10 24.63 -3.30 21.30
N LEU A 11 23.70 -4.15 20.88
CA LEU A 11 22.29 -3.80 20.78
C LEU A 11 21.67 -3.67 22.17
N ALA A 12 22.02 -4.56 23.10
CA ALA A 12 21.58 -4.49 24.49
C ALA A 12 22.11 -3.22 25.20
N GLU A 13 23.37 -2.84 24.95
CA GLU A 13 23.96 -1.60 25.48
C GLU A 13 23.27 -0.35 24.89
N ALA A 14 22.95 -0.37 23.59
CA ALA A 14 22.30 0.75 22.91
C ALA A 14 20.91 1.10 23.47
N VAL A 15 20.13 0.12 23.94
CA VAL A 15 18.81 0.35 24.56
C VAL A 15 18.95 1.26 25.78
N GLY A 16 19.90 0.97 26.66
CA GLY A 16 20.14 1.75 27.87
C GLY A 16 18.93 1.85 28.82
N PRO A 17 19.04 2.63 29.92
CA PRO A 17 17.96 2.74 30.90
C PRO A 17 16.76 3.53 30.38
N GLY A 18 15.56 2.98 30.58
CA GLY A 18 14.29 3.67 30.38
C GLY A 18 13.79 3.77 28.94
N VAL A 19 14.38 2.97 28.05
CA VAL A 19 13.88 2.63 26.71
C VAL A 19 13.54 1.15 26.72
N VAL A 20 12.38 0.79 26.15
CA VAL A 20 11.97 -0.59 25.91
C VAL A 20 12.09 -0.87 24.43
N MET A 21 12.86 -1.90 24.10
CA MET A 21 13.00 -2.39 22.73
C MET A 21 12.08 -3.58 22.54
N THR A 22 11.24 -3.53 21.51
CA THR A 22 10.48 -4.70 21.07
C THR A 22 10.91 -5.06 19.66
N ALA A 23 11.49 -6.24 19.57
CA ALA A 23 11.79 -6.93 18.33
C ALA A 23 10.54 -7.63 17.83
N ILE A 24 10.20 -7.44 16.56
CA ILE A 24 9.20 -8.26 15.90
C ILE A 24 9.89 -9.00 14.77
N ASP A 25 10.14 -10.28 15.03
CA ASP A 25 11.00 -11.16 14.27
C ASP A 25 10.48 -11.47 12.86
N HIS A 26 11.42 -11.91 12.04
CA HIS A 26 11.33 -12.29 10.63
C HIS A 26 9.95 -12.78 10.19
N VAL A 27 9.25 -11.94 9.43
CA VAL A 27 8.38 -12.42 8.36
C VAL A 27 8.80 -11.68 7.11
N ASP A 28 9.38 -12.41 6.15
CA ASP A 28 9.83 -11.83 4.88
C ASP A 28 8.74 -10.93 4.29
N GLY A 29 9.14 -9.75 3.80
CA GLY A 29 8.28 -8.58 3.59
C GLY A 29 6.92 -8.88 2.96
N MET A 30 5.88 -8.24 3.52
CA MET A 30 4.52 -8.28 2.99
C MET A 30 4.41 -7.26 1.85
N HIS A 31 4.18 -7.70 0.61
CA HIS A 31 3.73 -6.80 -0.46
C HIS A 31 2.32 -7.25 -0.88
N PRO A 32 1.25 -6.57 -0.41
CA PRO A 32 -0.13 -7.03 -0.58
C PRO A 32 -0.49 -7.37 -2.03
N ASP A 33 0.05 -6.60 -2.98
CA ASP A 33 -0.24 -6.75 -4.41
C ASP A 33 0.54 -7.92 -5.05
N HIS A 34 1.73 -8.26 -4.56
CA HIS A 34 2.50 -9.40 -5.08
C HIS A 34 1.93 -10.72 -4.56
N ASP A 35 1.53 -10.75 -3.29
CA ASP A 35 0.96 -11.93 -2.65
C ASP A 35 -0.44 -12.27 -3.19
N ALA A 36 -1.24 -11.25 -3.54
CA ALA A 36 -2.54 -11.43 -4.17
C ALA A 36 -2.42 -12.05 -5.58
N ASN A 37 -1.52 -11.52 -6.42
CA ASN A 37 -1.29 -12.03 -7.77
C ASN A 37 -0.69 -13.45 -7.76
N MET A 38 0.23 -13.74 -6.84
CA MET A 38 0.82 -15.08 -6.71
C MET A 38 -0.22 -16.12 -6.25
N LEU A 39 -1.13 -15.74 -5.33
CA LEU A 39 -2.25 -16.60 -4.97
C LEU A 39 -3.21 -16.79 -6.15
N GLU A 40 -3.40 -15.75 -6.97
CA GLU A 40 -4.15 -15.80 -8.22
C GLU A 40 -3.57 -16.74 -9.27
N GLU A 41 -2.26 -16.69 -9.48
CA GLU A 41 -1.53 -17.66 -10.29
C GLU A 41 -1.66 -19.09 -9.73
N CYS A 42 -1.61 -19.24 -8.40
CA CYS A 42 -1.87 -20.53 -7.75
C CYS A 42 -3.33 -20.99 -7.91
N PHE A 43 -4.31 -20.08 -8.07
CA PHE A 43 -5.72 -20.43 -8.29
C PHE A 43 -6.00 -20.93 -9.71
N GLN A 44 -5.30 -20.39 -10.72
CA GLN A 44 -5.57 -20.67 -12.13
C GLN A 44 -5.26 -22.13 -12.53
N ASP A 45 -4.33 -22.79 -11.84
CA ASP A 45 -3.87 -24.13 -12.20
C ASP A 45 -4.08 -25.20 -11.10
N LEU A 46 -5.10 -25.06 -10.26
CA LEU A 46 -5.43 -26.09 -9.26
C LEU A 46 -5.88 -27.39 -9.96
N PRO A 47 -5.44 -28.58 -9.50
CA PRO A 47 -5.81 -29.87 -10.09
C PRO A 47 -7.32 -30.11 -10.10
N GLU A 48 -7.74 -31.08 -10.93
CA GLU A 48 -9.14 -31.51 -11.09
C GLU A 48 -9.82 -31.80 -9.74
N MET A 49 -11.12 -31.53 -9.69
CA MET A 49 -11.88 -31.57 -8.45
C MET A 49 -12.03 -32.99 -7.92
N SER A 50 -11.63 -33.21 -6.67
CA SER A 50 -12.00 -34.43 -5.96
C SER A 50 -13.51 -34.39 -5.72
N PRO A 51 -14.26 -35.43 -6.09
CA PRO A 51 -15.71 -35.43 -5.93
C PRO A 51 -16.06 -35.37 -4.44
N LEU A 52 -16.83 -34.36 -4.07
CA LEU A 52 -17.46 -34.26 -2.76
C LEU A 52 -18.38 -35.47 -2.52
N THR A 53 -18.30 -36.05 -1.33
CA THR A 53 -19.04 -37.27 -0.98
C THR A 53 -20.49 -36.96 -0.61
N SER A 54 -20.72 -35.90 0.18
CA SER A 54 -22.07 -35.36 0.42
C SER A 54 -22.01 -33.93 0.98
N VAL A 55 -23.10 -33.18 0.81
CA VAL A 55 -23.31 -31.87 1.43
C VAL A 55 -24.69 -31.85 2.09
N THR A 56 -24.76 -31.38 3.34
CA THR A 56 -26.00 -31.27 4.09
C THR A 56 -26.15 -29.91 4.76
N MET A 57 -27.37 -29.37 4.75
CA MET A 57 -27.77 -28.20 5.53
C MET A 57 -29.29 -28.24 5.73
N PRO A 58 -29.80 -28.02 6.95
CA PRO A 58 -31.23 -28.04 7.20
C PRO A 58 -32.02 -27.07 6.31
N GLY A 59 -33.15 -27.52 5.75
CA GLY A 59 -34.06 -26.70 4.94
C GLY A 59 -33.51 -26.27 3.57
N THR A 60 -32.47 -26.97 3.08
CA THR A 60 -31.75 -26.64 1.85
C THR A 60 -31.63 -27.87 0.97
N SER A 61 -31.86 -27.72 -0.34
CA SER A 61 -31.57 -28.78 -1.31
C SER A 61 -30.27 -28.50 -2.04
N TYR A 62 -29.60 -29.58 -2.42
CA TYR A 62 -28.32 -29.55 -3.10
C TYR A 62 -28.41 -30.30 -4.42
N SER A 63 -27.79 -29.76 -5.46
CA SER A 63 -27.66 -30.43 -6.75
C SER A 63 -26.22 -30.34 -7.23
N LYS A 64 -25.60 -31.50 -7.49
CA LYS A 64 -24.32 -31.53 -8.18
C LYS A 64 -24.50 -30.96 -9.59
N LEU A 65 -23.60 -30.09 -10.02
CA LEU A 65 -23.59 -29.45 -11.33
C LEU A 65 -22.56 -30.14 -12.24
N ASP A 66 -22.63 -29.85 -13.54
CA ASP A 66 -21.80 -30.48 -14.57
C ASP A 66 -20.30 -30.20 -14.41
N ASP A 67 -19.96 -29.12 -13.70
CA ASP A 67 -18.59 -28.77 -13.37
C ASP A 67 -18.15 -29.30 -12.01
N ASP A 68 -18.79 -30.35 -11.47
CA ASP A 68 -18.52 -30.96 -10.15
C ASP A 68 -18.69 -30.04 -8.93
N SER A 69 -19.16 -28.80 -9.10
CA SER A 69 -19.60 -27.94 -8.00
C SER A 69 -21.00 -28.33 -7.50
N TRP A 70 -21.34 -27.92 -6.28
CA TRP A 70 -22.64 -28.18 -5.68
C TRP A 70 -23.46 -26.92 -5.61
N GLY A 71 -24.55 -26.88 -6.38
CA GLY A 71 -25.59 -25.88 -6.28
C GLY A 71 -26.31 -25.98 -4.93
N ILE A 72 -26.42 -24.87 -4.22
CA ILE A 72 -27.20 -24.69 -2.99
C ILE A 72 -28.50 -23.98 -3.36
N ASN A 73 -29.65 -24.64 -3.16
CA ASN A 73 -30.96 -24.03 -3.32
C ASN A 73 -31.62 -23.84 -1.95
N LEU A 74 -31.70 -22.57 -1.53
CA LEU A 74 -32.24 -22.17 -0.23
C LEU A 74 -33.73 -21.85 -0.35
N ALA A 75 -34.59 -22.74 0.15
CA ALA A 75 -36.04 -22.53 0.16
C ALA A 75 -36.45 -21.30 1.01
N LYS A 76 -35.68 -20.95 2.04
CA LYS A 76 -35.81 -19.72 2.86
C LYS A 76 -34.42 -19.19 3.16
N LYS A 77 -34.21 -17.86 3.10
CA LYS A 77 -32.92 -17.19 3.41
C LYS A 77 -32.70 -17.13 4.93
N PRO A 78 -31.89 -17.99 5.56
CA PRO A 78 -31.75 -17.97 7.01
C PRO A 78 -30.75 -16.89 7.44
N ARG A 79 -30.97 -16.28 8.62
CA ARG A 79 -30.01 -15.30 9.19
C ARG A 79 -28.66 -15.92 9.55
N ARG A 80 -28.65 -17.24 9.83
CA ARG A 80 -27.46 -18.06 10.02
C ARG A 80 -27.70 -19.43 9.40
N ALA A 81 -26.68 -19.99 8.79
CA ALA A 81 -26.72 -21.33 8.22
C ALA A 81 -25.35 -21.96 8.38
N THR A 82 -25.31 -23.26 8.61
CA THR A 82 -24.06 -24.04 8.62
C THR A 82 -24.20 -25.12 7.57
N ALA A 83 -23.33 -25.07 6.56
CA ALA A 83 -23.23 -26.16 5.59
C ALA A 83 -22.21 -27.17 6.11
N THR A 84 -22.62 -28.43 6.18
CA THR A 84 -21.78 -29.55 6.59
C THR A 84 -21.43 -30.37 5.35
N ILE A 85 -20.16 -30.41 5.02
CA ILE A 85 -19.63 -31.07 3.84
C ILE A 85 -18.85 -32.30 4.30
N GLN A 86 -19.24 -33.49 3.85
CA GLN A 86 -18.43 -34.69 4.04
C GLN A 86 -17.55 -34.93 2.82
N TRP A 87 -16.28 -35.16 3.11
CA TRP A 87 -15.24 -35.34 2.11
C TRP A 87 -14.29 -36.44 2.56
N THR A 88 -13.86 -37.29 1.64
CA THR A 88 -12.85 -38.32 1.90
C THR A 88 -11.60 -38.02 1.10
N THR A 89 -10.44 -37.97 1.76
CA THR A 89 -9.14 -37.74 1.11
C THR A 89 -8.84 -38.82 0.08
N GLY A 90 -8.07 -38.48 -0.95
CA GLY A 90 -7.67 -39.40 -2.00
C GLY A 90 -6.66 -40.46 -1.54
N ASN A 91 -5.92 -41.01 -2.51
CA ASN A 91 -4.93 -42.06 -2.27
C ASN A 91 -3.59 -41.56 -1.71
N ALA A 92 -3.40 -40.24 -1.60
CA ALA A 92 -2.20 -39.61 -1.05
C ALA A 92 -2.55 -38.80 0.21
N PRO A 93 -1.57 -38.53 1.10
CA PRO A 93 -1.79 -37.62 2.21
C PRO A 93 -2.16 -36.22 1.72
N SER A 94 -3.16 -35.61 2.37
CA SER A 94 -3.59 -34.26 2.09
C SER A 94 -2.94 -33.29 3.07
N SER A 95 -2.41 -32.17 2.59
CA SER A 95 -1.89 -31.12 3.47
C SER A 95 -2.92 -30.02 3.75
N GLY A 96 -4.09 -30.09 3.12
CA GLY A 96 -5.09 -29.05 3.24
C GLY A 96 -6.25 -29.20 2.27
N ILE A 97 -7.21 -28.32 2.45
CA ILE A 97 -8.46 -28.25 1.71
C ILE A 97 -8.59 -26.87 1.09
N TYR A 98 -9.06 -26.85 -0.14
CA TYR A 98 -9.42 -25.66 -0.86
C TYR A 98 -10.95 -25.56 -0.96
N LEU A 99 -11.54 -24.46 -0.51
CA LEU A 99 -12.98 -24.19 -0.58
C LEU A 99 -13.24 -23.00 -1.50
N SER A 100 -13.99 -23.20 -2.57
CA SER A 100 -14.54 -22.13 -3.40
C SER A 100 -16.02 -21.92 -3.09
N LEU A 101 -16.39 -20.68 -2.78
CA LEU A 101 -17.76 -20.20 -2.89
C LEU A 101 -17.90 -19.53 -4.27
N LEU A 102 -18.56 -20.24 -5.18
CA LEU A 102 -18.70 -19.80 -6.56
C LEU A 102 -19.98 -18.98 -6.74
N LYS A 103 -19.93 -18.03 -7.65
CA LYS A 103 -21.06 -17.21 -8.07
C LYS A 103 -22.05 -18.03 -8.88
N ASP A 104 -23.35 -17.79 -8.66
CA ASP A 104 -24.36 -18.17 -9.66
C ASP A 104 -24.34 -17.17 -10.80
N ALA A 105 -24.21 -17.64 -12.03
CA ALA A 105 -24.45 -16.80 -13.20
C ALA A 105 -25.86 -16.20 -13.18
N ARG A 106 -26.82 -16.86 -12.52
CA ARG A 106 -28.21 -16.40 -12.38
C ARG A 106 -28.41 -15.32 -11.32
N GLN A 107 -27.42 -15.03 -10.46
CA GLN A 107 -27.53 -14.07 -9.36
C GLN A 107 -26.27 -13.19 -9.25
N PRO A 108 -26.09 -12.23 -10.16
CA PRO A 108 -24.83 -11.51 -10.31
C PRO A 108 -24.44 -10.60 -9.13
N ASP A 109 -25.40 -10.21 -8.30
CA ASP A 109 -25.26 -9.26 -7.19
C ASP A 109 -25.31 -9.91 -5.79
N ALA A 110 -25.23 -11.25 -5.71
CA ALA A 110 -25.24 -11.96 -4.44
C ALA A 110 -24.03 -11.54 -3.57
N LYS A 111 -24.31 -11.26 -2.28
CA LYS A 111 -23.30 -10.81 -1.31
C LYS A 111 -23.10 -11.86 -0.24
N TYR A 112 -21.94 -12.50 -0.22
CA TYR A 112 -21.64 -13.60 0.69
C TYR A 112 -21.16 -13.11 2.04
N ALA A 113 -21.36 -13.90 3.10
CA ALA A 113 -20.84 -13.61 4.43
C ALA A 113 -20.42 -14.91 5.14
N LEU A 114 -19.16 -15.29 4.97
CA LEU A 114 -18.54 -16.38 5.72
C LEU A 114 -18.16 -15.87 7.12
N SER A 115 -18.48 -16.66 8.14
CA SER A 115 -18.34 -16.28 9.55
C SER A 115 -17.62 -17.31 10.43
N GLY A 116 -17.38 -18.51 9.89
CA GLY A 116 -16.65 -19.58 10.57
C GLY A 116 -16.36 -20.74 9.61
N LEU A 117 -15.27 -21.44 9.86
CA LEU A 117 -14.84 -22.66 9.17
C LEU A 117 -14.26 -23.63 10.20
N ARG A 118 -14.65 -24.90 10.12
CA ARG A 118 -14.09 -25.97 10.96
C ARG A 118 -13.85 -27.22 10.13
N ILE A 119 -12.78 -27.94 10.42
CA ILE A 119 -12.50 -29.26 9.84
C ILE A 119 -12.49 -30.25 10.99
N LYS A 120 -13.27 -31.32 10.88
CA LYS A 120 -13.35 -32.40 11.88
C LYS A 120 -12.97 -33.73 11.27
N GLN A 121 -12.27 -34.56 12.03
CA GLN A 121 -12.03 -35.97 11.76
C GLN A 121 -12.80 -36.79 12.82
N GLY A 122 -13.95 -37.34 12.42
CA GLY A 122 -14.95 -37.79 13.40
C GLY A 122 -15.46 -36.60 14.22
N GLU A 123 -15.41 -36.72 15.56
CA GLU A 123 -15.78 -35.64 16.49
C GLU A 123 -14.63 -34.66 16.81
N LYS A 124 -13.39 -35.00 16.42
CA LYS A 124 -12.22 -34.19 16.75
C LYS A 124 -12.04 -33.05 15.75
N GLU A 125 -12.11 -31.81 16.23
CA GLU A 125 -11.73 -30.63 15.46
C GLU A 125 -10.21 -30.61 15.22
N LEU A 126 -9.82 -30.41 13.96
CA LEU A 126 -8.42 -30.28 13.57
C LEU A 126 -8.01 -28.80 13.67
N PRO A 127 -6.81 -28.49 14.18
CA PRO A 127 -6.27 -27.14 14.12
C PRO A 127 -6.04 -26.78 12.64
N ILE A 128 -6.68 -25.70 12.21
CA ILE A 128 -6.57 -25.21 10.84
C ILE A 128 -5.89 -23.84 10.79
N GLN A 129 -5.14 -23.60 9.73
CA GLN A 129 -4.70 -22.27 9.32
C GLN A 129 -5.39 -21.94 8.00
N ALA A 130 -6.08 -20.80 7.93
CA ALA A 130 -6.85 -20.45 6.75
C ALA A 130 -6.57 -19.05 6.22
N ALA A 131 -6.57 -18.92 4.88
CA ALA A 131 -6.41 -17.68 4.14
C ALA A 131 -7.49 -17.59 3.06
N SER A 132 -8.09 -16.41 2.85
CA SER A 132 -9.04 -16.19 1.74
C SER A 132 -8.55 -15.14 0.77
N SER A 133 -8.73 -15.35 -0.54
CA SER A 133 -8.59 -14.28 -1.53
C SER A 133 -9.88 -13.48 -1.63
N ASN A 134 -9.74 -12.15 -1.65
CA ASN A 134 -10.80 -11.25 -2.03
C ASN A 134 -10.40 -10.58 -3.35
N LEU A 135 -10.87 -11.09 -4.48
CA LEU A 135 -10.53 -10.54 -5.80
C LEU A 135 -11.10 -9.11 -6.02
N ALA A 136 -11.94 -8.60 -5.13
CA ALA A 136 -12.56 -7.27 -5.26
C ALA A 136 -11.93 -6.19 -4.34
N MET A 137 -11.10 -6.58 -3.39
CA MET A 137 -10.27 -5.67 -2.59
C MET A 137 -8.95 -6.37 -2.31
N ASP A 138 -7.83 -5.74 -2.67
CA ASP A 138 -6.42 -6.17 -2.52
C ASP A 138 -6.01 -6.54 -1.07
N ARG A 139 -6.74 -7.44 -0.43
CA ARG A 139 -6.65 -7.77 0.98
C ARG A 139 -6.94 -9.24 1.19
N LEU A 140 -5.87 -9.93 1.56
CA LEU A 140 -5.90 -11.22 2.21
C LEU A 140 -6.54 -11.07 3.60
N LEU A 141 -7.67 -11.74 3.83
CA LEU A 141 -8.32 -11.85 5.14
C LEU A 141 -7.91 -13.21 5.73
N LEU A 142 -7.35 -13.22 6.95
CA LEU A 142 -6.73 -14.42 7.54
C LEU A 142 -7.17 -14.77 8.95
N ALA A 143 -6.92 -16.06 9.22
CA ALA A 143 -6.75 -16.75 10.49
C ALA A 143 -8.04 -17.01 11.28
N PHE A 144 -8.59 -18.21 11.08
CA PHE A 144 -9.42 -18.89 12.08
C PHE A 144 -8.48 -19.77 12.91
N ASP A 145 -8.42 -19.59 14.23
CA ASP A 145 -7.60 -20.42 15.13
C ASP A 145 -8.40 -21.58 15.76
N GLY A 146 -9.59 -21.88 15.24
CA GLY A 146 -10.52 -22.87 15.81
C GLY A 146 -11.06 -22.51 17.20
N SER A 147 -10.53 -21.48 17.87
CA SER A 147 -10.80 -21.17 19.27
C SER A 147 -11.90 -20.09 19.42
N GLY A 148 -13.02 -20.25 18.72
CA GLY A 148 -14.33 -19.64 19.05
C GLY A 148 -14.46 -18.11 19.25
N GLY A 149 -13.39 -17.31 19.14
CA GLY A 149 -13.38 -15.91 19.58
C GLY A 149 -13.32 -14.87 18.46
N TYR A 150 -12.81 -15.24 17.29
CA TYR A 150 -12.60 -14.32 16.18
C TYR A 150 -13.55 -14.61 15.01
N HIS A 151 -14.74 -14.03 15.06
CA HIS A 151 -15.66 -13.99 13.92
C HIS A 151 -15.16 -12.96 12.88
N HIS A 152 -14.21 -13.35 12.04
CA HIS A 152 -13.87 -12.55 10.88
C HIS A 152 -14.96 -12.71 9.81
N PHE A 153 -15.64 -11.60 9.51
CA PHE A 153 -16.66 -11.54 8.46
C PHE A 153 -15.97 -11.33 7.11
N ILE A 154 -16.07 -12.31 6.21
CA ILE A 154 -15.63 -12.16 4.83
C ILE A 154 -16.86 -11.86 3.99
N SER A 155 -16.97 -10.62 3.50
CA SER A 155 -18.06 -10.16 2.65
C SER A 155 -17.55 -9.71 1.29
N GLN A 156 -18.05 -10.34 0.23
CA GLN A 156 -17.67 -10.03 -1.15
C GLN A 156 -18.91 -9.72 -2.00
N GLN A 157 -18.74 -8.80 -2.95
CA GLN A 157 -19.76 -8.48 -3.95
C GLN A 157 -19.22 -8.84 -5.34
N GLY A 158 -20.01 -9.58 -6.12
CA GLY A 158 -19.82 -9.69 -7.57
C GLY A 158 -18.73 -10.63 -8.08
N LYS A 159 -17.93 -11.29 -7.23
CA LYS A 159 -16.84 -12.21 -7.60
C LYS A 159 -16.85 -13.49 -6.73
N ASP A 160 -16.20 -14.56 -7.22
CA ASP A 160 -15.98 -15.81 -6.49
C ASP A 160 -15.08 -15.57 -5.26
N MET A 161 -15.33 -16.34 -4.20
CA MET A 161 -14.54 -16.31 -2.97
C MET A 161 -13.82 -17.64 -2.80
N HIS A 162 -12.52 -17.59 -2.57
CA HIS A 162 -11.71 -18.78 -2.40
C HIS A 162 -11.04 -18.77 -1.03
N VAL A 163 -11.08 -19.91 -0.34
CA VAL A 163 -10.51 -20.10 0.99
C VAL A 163 -9.62 -21.33 1.01
N PHE A 164 -8.37 -21.15 1.42
CA PHE A 164 -7.44 -22.22 1.70
C PHE A 164 -7.48 -22.56 3.17
N MET A 165 -7.48 -23.84 3.48
CA MET A 165 -7.44 -24.38 4.83
C MET A 165 -6.31 -25.40 4.90
N MET A 166 -5.36 -25.20 5.79
CA MET A 166 -4.27 -26.13 6.02
C MET A 166 -4.44 -26.75 7.38
N THR A 167 -4.21 -28.06 7.48
CA THR A 167 -4.06 -28.70 8.77
C THR A 167 -2.61 -28.60 9.23
N GLU A 168 -2.39 -28.52 10.54
CA GLU A 168 -1.02 -28.49 11.09
C GLU A 168 -0.23 -29.76 10.75
N ASN A 169 -0.92 -30.90 10.66
CA ASN A 169 -0.37 -32.19 10.24
C ASN A 169 -1.06 -32.68 8.97
N PRO A 170 -0.35 -33.33 8.03
CA PRO A 170 -0.96 -33.96 6.87
C PRO A 170 -2.06 -34.96 7.29
N ILE A 171 -3.19 -34.90 6.61
CA ILE A 171 -4.31 -35.82 6.78
C ILE A 171 -3.97 -37.12 6.04
N PRO A 172 -4.11 -38.30 6.67
CA PRO A 172 -3.84 -39.56 6.01
C PRO A 172 -4.74 -39.81 4.77
N PRO A 173 -4.29 -40.62 3.79
CA PRO A 173 -5.13 -41.06 2.68
C PRO A 173 -6.43 -41.73 3.14
N LYS A 174 -7.49 -41.64 2.32
CA LYS A 174 -8.80 -42.28 2.56
C LYS A 174 -9.44 -41.94 3.92
N THR A 175 -9.13 -40.77 4.46
CA THR A 175 -9.70 -40.24 5.72
C THR A 175 -10.95 -39.44 5.40
N THR A 176 -12.07 -39.79 6.03
CA THR A 176 -13.29 -38.97 5.96
C THR A 176 -13.22 -37.81 6.95
N LEU A 177 -13.44 -36.62 6.42
CA LEU A 177 -13.50 -35.35 7.16
C LEU A 177 -14.88 -34.72 7.01
N THR A 178 -15.24 -33.95 8.03
CA THR A 178 -16.40 -33.08 8.03
C THR A 178 -15.94 -31.64 8.03
N VAL A 179 -16.30 -30.89 6.98
CA VAL A 179 -16.02 -29.45 6.87
C VAL A 179 -17.30 -28.69 7.18
N GLU A 180 -17.30 -27.91 8.25
CA GLU A 180 -18.42 -27.05 8.64
C GLU A 180 -18.14 -25.61 8.19
N VAL A 181 -19.06 -25.06 7.40
CA VAL A 181 -18.98 -23.71 6.82
C VAL A 181 -20.11 -22.86 7.40
N ASP A 182 -19.77 -21.94 8.30
CA ASP A 182 -20.75 -21.09 9.00
C ASP A 182 -20.99 -19.79 8.23
N PHE A 183 -22.22 -19.58 7.79
CA PHE A 183 -22.70 -18.36 7.15
C PHE A 183 -23.49 -17.49 8.14
N LYS A 184 -23.19 -16.19 8.16
CA LYS A 184 -23.95 -15.20 8.94
C LYS A 184 -24.48 -14.10 8.02
N GLY A 185 -25.71 -14.26 7.57
CA GLY A 185 -26.39 -13.27 6.73
C GLY A 185 -26.80 -12.04 7.54
N LYS A 186 -26.33 -10.85 7.13
CA LYS A 186 -27.11 -9.62 7.36
C LYS A 186 -28.31 -9.62 6.40
N PRO A 187 -29.40 -8.87 6.66
CA PRO A 187 -30.61 -8.87 5.81
C PRO A 187 -30.36 -8.58 4.32
N TRP A 188 -29.21 -7.95 4.01
CA TRP A 188 -28.77 -7.60 2.67
C TRP A 188 -27.77 -8.59 2.03
N CYS A 189 -27.37 -9.66 2.74
CA CYS A 189 -26.47 -10.71 2.25
C CYS A 189 -27.24 -11.92 1.74
N GLN A 190 -26.74 -12.55 0.67
CA GLN A 190 -27.22 -13.83 0.13
C GLN A 190 -26.13 -14.88 0.37
N ILE A 191 -26.51 -16.10 0.77
CA ILE A 191 -25.56 -17.21 0.92
C ILE A 191 -25.16 -17.70 -0.48
N GLY A 192 -23.89 -18.09 -0.65
CA GLY A 192 -23.38 -18.64 -1.91
C GLY A 192 -24.26 -19.76 -2.42
N THR A 193 -24.63 -19.73 -3.70
CA THR A 193 -25.45 -20.78 -4.29
C THR A 193 -24.61 -21.90 -4.87
N ARG A 194 -23.26 -21.85 -4.77
CA ARG A 194 -22.38 -22.90 -5.27
C ARG A 194 -21.17 -23.11 -4.37
N LEU A 195 -20.88 -24.36 -4.04
CA LEU A 195 -19.71 -24.79 -3.26
C LEU A 195 -18.86 -25.74 -4.09
N ALA A 196 -17.56 -25.56 -4.06
CA ALA A 196 -16.62 -26.55 -4.55
C ALA A 196 -15.50 -26.74 -3.51
N LEU A 197 -15.07 -27.98 -3.33
CA LEU A 197 -14.01 -28.33 -2.40
C LEU A 197 -12.95 -29.12 -3.18
N ARG A 198 -11.67 -28.81 -2.98
CA ARG A 198 -10.56 -29.50 -3.65
C ARG A 198 -9.51 -29.92 -2.63
N GLU A 199 -8.89 -31.07 -2.89
CA GLU A 199 -7.78 -31.58 -2.11
C GLU A 199 -6.47 -30.89 -2.49
N LEU A 200 -5.70 -30.47 -1.50
CA LEU A 200 -4.31 -30.06 -1.72
C LEU A 200 -3.39 -31.24 -1.38
N SER A 201 -2.92 -31.93 -2.41
CA SER A 201 -1.95 -33.02 -2.24
C SER A 201 -0.68 -32.51 -1.57
N ALA A 202 -0.21 -33.21 -0.54
CA ALA A 202 1.04 -32.90 0.15
C ALA A 202 2.28 -32.97 -0.76
N SER A 203 2.20 -33.73 -1.86
CA SER A 203 3.28 -33.89 -2.83
C SER A 203 3.31 -32.82 -3.93
N SER A 204 2.28 -31.97 -4.02
CA SER A 204 2.24 -30.92 -5.04
C SER A 204 3.20 -29.79 -4.65
N ARG A 205 4.19 -29.50 -5.49
CA ARG A 205 5.12 -28.36 -5.32
C ARG A 205 4.37 -27.04 -5.15
N ARG A 206 3.30 -26.85 -5.91
CA ARG A 206 2.41 -25.68 -5.83
C ARG A 206 1.66 -25.62 -4.50
N ALA A 207 1.12 -26.75 -4.03
CA ALA A 207 0.50 -26.83 -2.71
C ALA A 207 1.52 -26.52 -1.60
N GLN A 208 2.75 -27.02 -1.71
CA GLN A 208 3.82 -26.72 -0.75
C GLN A 208 4.19 -25.23 -0.75
N LYS A 209 4.25 -24.57 -1.92
CA LYS A 209 4.46 -23.12 -2.03
C LYS A 209 3.34 -22.33 -1.37
N LEU A 210 2.09 -22.65 -1.70
CA LEU A 210 0.90 -22.07 -1.10
C LEU A 210 0.86 -22.30 0.43
N MET A 211 1.35 -23.46 0.89
CA MET A 211 1.41 -23.76 2.31
C MET A 211 2.46 -22.93 3.05
N ALA A 212 3.66 -22.82 2.49
CA ALA A 212 4.71 -21.97 3.04
C ALA A 212 4.22 -20.53 3.17
N GLU A 213 3.48 -20.07 2.17
CA GLU A 213 2.93 -18.72 2.10
C GLU A 213 1.80 -18.49 3.12
N THR A 214 0.81 -19.38 3.17
CA THR A 214 -0.27 -19.30 4.17
C THR A 214 0.29 -19.34 5.60
N LYS A 215 1.32 -20.16 5.85
CA LYS A 215 2.03 -20.22 7.13
C LYS A 215 2.77 -18.92 7.44
N ARG A 216 3.45 -18.33 6.45
CA ARG A 216 4.13 -17.03 6.55
C ARG A 216 3.15 -15.96 7.01
N ILE A 217 2.02 -15.87 6.32
CA ILE A 217 1.00 -14.85 6.58
C ILE A 217 0.33 -15.06 7.94
N TYR A 218 -0.02 -16.30 8.31
CA TYR A 218 -0.54 -16.61 9.64
C TYR A 218 0.43 -16.20 10.74
N GLY A 219 1.74 -16.40 10.53
CA GLY A 219 2.80 -15.91 11.42
C GLY A 219 2.72 -14.41 11.69
N VAL A 220 2.54 -13.58 10.64
CA VAL A 220 2.35 -12.12 10.80
C VAL A 220 1.16 -11.80 11.67
N TYR A 221 0.02 -12.47 11.43
CA TYR A 221 -1.21 -12.20 12.17
C TYR A 221 -1.13 -12.64 13.63
N LYS A 222 -0.52 -13.79 13.89
CA LYS A 222 -0.26 -14.27 15.25
C LYS A 222 0.55 -13.22 16.02
N ILE A 223 1.64 -12.76 15.42
CA ILE A 223 2.47 -11.67 15.96
C ILE A 223 1.66 -10.39 16.16
N LEU A 224 0.85 -9.95 15.18
CA LEU A 224 -0.02 -8.77 15.32
C LEU A 224 -1.03 -8.92 16.47
N SER A 225 -1.54 -10.14 16.68
CA SER A 225 -2.51 -10.46 17.72
C SER A 225 -1.89 -10.47 19.12
N GLU A 226 -0.69 -11.04 19.26
CA GLU A 226 0.12 -11.03 20.49
C GLU A 226 0.53 -9.60 20.86
N ASN A 227 0.74 -8.75 19.85
CA ASN A 227 1.15 -7.35 20.01
C ASN A 227 0.01 -6.34 20.10
N LYS A 228 -1.27 -6.77 20.19
CA LYS A 228 -2.41 -5.85 20.35
C LYS A 228 -2.31 -4.95 21.59
N GLY A 229 -1.51 -5.36 22.59
CA GLY A 229 -1.24 -4.58 23.79
C GLY A 229 -0.18 -3.47 23.62
N LEU A 230 0.59 -3.47 22.53
CA LEU A 230 1.58 -2.43 22.27
C LEU A 230 0.90 -1.16 21.75
N ALA A 231 1.34 -0.01 22.24
CA ALA A 231 0.79 1.28 21.82
C ALA A 231 1.23 1.71 20.41
N ALA A 232 2.08 0.90 19.75
CA ALA A 232 2.63 1.11 18.41
C ALA A 232 2.62 -0.21 17.61
N SER A 233 2.43 -0.12 16.29
CA SER A 233 2.38 -1.24 15.36
C SER A 233 2.84 -0.82 13.95
N THR A 234 3.26 -1.78 13.13
CA THR A 234 3.48 -1.58 11.68
C THR A 234 2.86 -2.71 10.89
N LYS A 235 2.82 -2.55 9.57
CA LYS A 235 2.52 -3.65 8.64
C LYS A 235 3.78 -4.21 7.96
N ASN A 236 4.89 -3.49 8.05
CA ASN A 236 6.14 -3.82 7.38
C ASN A 236 7.06 -4.55 8.37
N TYR A 237 6.84 -5.86 8.52
CA TYR A 237 7.71 -6.71 9.33
C TYR A 237 8.82 -7.36 8.49
N PRO A 238 9.93 -7.81 9.10
CA PRO A 238 10.31 -7.61 10.50
C PRO A 238 10.55 -6.13 10.86
N ALA A 239 10.37 -5.78 12.13
CA ALA A 239 10.45 -4.40 12.60
C ALA A 239 11.05 -4.26 13.99
N LEU A 240 11.69 -3.13 14.21
CA LEU A 240 12.23 -2.69 15.50
C LEU A 240 11.42 -1.50 16.02
N LEU A 241 10.78 -1.67 17.17
CA LEU A 241 10.05 -0.61 17.84
C LEU A 241 10.81 -0.16 19.09
N VAL A 242 11.01 1.14 19.21
CA VAL A 242 11.64 1.77 20.37
C VAL A 242 10.57 2.56 21.12
N MET A 243 10.35 2.20 22.37
CA MET A 243 9.35 2.81 23.26
C MET A 243 10.02 3.31 24.54
N ASP A 244 9.36 4.20 25.27
CA ASP A 244 9.80 4.53 26.62
C ASP A 244 9.26 3.53 27.67
N ALA A 245 9.69 3.71 28.92
CA ALA A 245 9.28 2.87 30.05
C ALA A 245 7.75 2.89 30.32
N GLN A 246 7.01 3.87 29.78
CA GLN A 246 5.55 3.96 29.88
C GLN A 246 4.86 3.35 28.65
N GLY A 247 5.61 2.70 27.75
CA GLY A 247 5.10 2.11 26.51
C GLY A 247 4.77 3.13 25.43
N ARG A 248 5.27 4.38 25.53
CA ARG A 248 5.03 5.41 24.51
C ARG A 248 6.04 5.32 23.38
N PHE A 249 5.54 5.47 22.16
CA PHE A 249 6.32 5.31 20.95
C PHE A 249 7.41 6.38 20.81
N ILE A 250 8.64 6.00 20.46
CA ILE A 250 9.74 6.95 20.19
C ILE A 250 10.14 6.89 18.72
N ALA A 251 10.47 5.69 18.23
CA ALA A 251 10.93 5.49 16.87
C ALA A 251 10.64 4.07 16.38
N MET A 252 10.63 3.90 15.06
CA MET A 252 10.48 2.60 14.41
C MET A 252 11.42 2.48 13.22
N LYS A 253 12.05 1.32 13.06
CA LYS A 253 12.68 0.90 11.81
C LYS A 253 11.94 -0.35 11.34
N ASP A 254 11.21 -0.23 10.24
CA ASP A 254 10.37 -1.30 9.69
C ASP A 254 10.98 -1.87 8.40
N GLY A 255 10.54 -3.07 8.01
CA GLY A 255 11.07 -3.77 6.84
C GLY A 255 12.56 -4.13 6.96
N LEU A 256 13.01 -4.58 8.14
CA LEU A 256 14.40 -4.97 8.37
C LEU A 256 14.80 -6.09 7.38
N ARG A 257 15.98 -5.95 6.79
CA ARG A 257 16.54 -6.88 5.82
C ARG A 257 17.68 -7.66 6.45
N LYS A 258 17.92 -8.87 5.96
CA LYS A 258 19.05 -9.71 6.38
C LYS A 258 20.43 -9.01 6.27
N GLY A 259 20.54 -7.98 5.44
CA GLY A 259 21.76 -7.17 5.27
C GLY A 259 21.90 -5.97 6.22
N ASP A 260 20.89 -5.64 7.04
CA ASP A 260 21.02 -4.60 8.07
C ASP A 260 22.08 -5.05 9.10
N SER A 261 23.03 -4.16 9.41
CA SER A 261 24.09 -4.48 10.38
C SER A 261 23.63 -4.20 11.81
N VAL A 262 24.20 -4.95 12.77
CA VAL A 262 23.94 -4.71 14.21
C VAL A 262 24.32 -3.29 14.60
N ASP A 263 25.39 -2.73 14.03
CA ASP A 263 25.85 -1.36 14.28
C ASP A 263 24.84 -0.31 13.80
N GLU A 264 24.22 -0.50 12.63
CA GLU A 264 23.15 0.36 12.12
C GLU A 264 21.92 0.33 13.02
N LEU A 265 21.53 -0.87 13.49
CA LEU A 265 20.42 -1.03 14.41
C LEU A 265 20.72 -0.38 15.77
N ALA A 266 21.94 -0.55 16.29
CA ALA A 266 22.40 0.09 17.52
C ALA A 266 22.46 1.63 17.39
N ALA A 267 22.92 2.15 16.24
CA ALA A 267 22.90 3.59 15.95
C ALA A 267 21.47 4.15 15.88
N PHE A 268 20.54 3.40 15.29
CA PHE A 268 19.12 3.74 15.27
C PHE A 268 18.52 3.82 16.68
N VAL A 269 18.80 2.83 17.54
CA VAL A 269 18.33 2.82 18.94
C VAL A 269 18.94 3.97 19.74
N ARG A 270 20.24 4.28 19.57
CA ARG A 270 20.88 5.44 20.20
C ARG A 270 20.23 6.76 19.79
N THR A 271 19.95 6.94 18.50
CA THR A 271 19.23 8.12 17.98
C THR A 271 17.83 8.23 18.61
N ALA A 272 17.11 7.11 18.74
CA ALA A 272 15.81 7.10 19.38
C ALA A 272 15.91 7.47 20.88
N ARG A 273 16.91 6.96 21.59
CA ARG A 273 17.19 7.33 22.99
C ARG A 273 17.48 8.82 23.15
N GLU A 274 18.27 9.42 22.25
CA GLU A 274 18.53 10.86 22.25
C GLU A 274 17.26 11.69 22.10
N LYS A 275 16.35 11.30 21.18
CA LYS A 275 15.03 11.93 21.02
C LYS A 275 14.20 11.85 22.30
N ARG A 276 14.20 10.69 22.95
CA ARG A 276 13.51 10.48 24.24
C ARG A 276 14.08 11.38 25.33
N ILE A 277 15.41 11.48 25.46
CA ILE A 277 16.07 12.37 26.42
C ILE A 277 15.72 13.83 26.15
N ALA A 278 15.75 14.26 24.88
CA ALA A 278 15.39 15.62 24.50
C ALA A 278 13.93 15.94 24.88
N ARG A 279 12.99 15.04 24.59
CA ARG A 279 11.58 15.17 25.02
C ARG A 279 11.45 15.27 26.53
N ASP A 280 12.08 14.35 27.27
CA ASP A 280 11.94 14.30 28.73
C ASP A 280 12.49 15.56 29.39
N ARG A 281 13.61 16.10 28.87
CA ARG A 281 14.16 17.38 29.35
C ARG A 281 13.16 18.53 29.20
N VAL A 282 12.48 18.61 28.06
CA VAL A 282 11.46 19.65 27.82
C VAL A 282 10.22 19.42 28.69
N TRP A 283 9.79 18.18 28.84
CA TRP A 283 8.62 17.85 29.66
C TRP A 283 8.87 18.03 31.15
N GLU A 284 10.10 17.88 31.62
CA GLU A 284 10.46 18.24 32.99
C GLU A 284 10.30 19.74 33.24
N LEU A 285 10.65 20.58 32.26
CA LEU A 285 10.35 22.03 32.32
C LEU A 285 8.83 22.26 32.28
N ALA A 286 8.09 21.53 31.46
CA ALA A 286 6.63 21.65 31.36
C ALA A 286 5.93 21.37 32.70
N ARG A 287 6.46 20.44 33.50
CA ARG A 287 5.93 20.11 34.83
C ARG A 287 5.90 21.30 35.78
N GLN A 288 6.81 22.25 35.60
CA GLN A 288 6.98 23.45 36.42
C GLN A 288 6.15 24.65 35.92
N LYS A 289 5.47 24.52 34.78
CA LYS A 289 4.67 25.59 34.15
C LYS A 289 3.18 25.25 34.18
N THR A 290 2.33 26.23 33.87
CA THR A 290 0.88 26.10 33.79
C THR A 290 0.30 26.79 32.56
N GLY A 291 -0.93 26.45 32.17
CA GLY A 291 -1.63 27.10 31.06
C GLY A 291 -0.92 26.97 29.71
N GLY A 292 -0.94 28.03 28.90
CA GLY A 292 -0.37 28.03 27.55
C GLY A 292 1.14 27.76 27.49
N GLU A 293 1.92 28.19 28.49
CA GLU A 293 3.37 27.93 28.54
C GLU A 293 3.66 26.43 28.73
N ARG A 294 2.87 25.75 29.57
CA ARG A 294 2.95 24.29 29.72
C ARG A 294 2.57 23.60 28.41
N ALA A 295 1.49 24.03 27.76
CA ALA A 295 1.07 23.47 26.48
C ALA A 295 2.18 23.59 25.42
N GLN A 296 2.85 24.75 25.33
CA GLN A 296 3.97 24.96 24.41
C GLN A 296 5.16 24.04 24.69
N LEU A 297 5.54 23.85 25.96
CA LEU A 297 6.62 22.93 26.33
C LEU A 297 6.23 21.46 26.07
N LEU A 298 4.98 21.06 26.32
CA LEU A 298 4.50 19.73 25.97
C LEU A 298 4.60 19.47 24.46
N VAL A 299 4.27 20.48 23.64
CA VAL A 299 4.45 20.44 22.18
C VAL A 299 5.91 20.34 21.78
N GLN A 300 6.79 21.15 22.34
CA GLN A 300 8.22 21.08 22.05
C GLN A 300 8.79 19.69 22.36
N GLY A 301 8.31 19.02 23.42
CA GLY A 301 8.70 17.63 23.69
C GLY A 301 8.15 16.65 22.64
N LEU A 302 6.93 16.84 22.15
CA LEU A 302 6.38 16.05 21.04
C LEU A 302 7.15 16.30 19.72
N GLU A 303 7.60 17.52 19.47
CA GLU A 303 8.44 17.86 18.32
C GLU A 303 9.84 17.22 18.41
N ALA A 304 10.42 17.13 19.61
CA ALA A 304 11.72 16.51 19.84
C ALA A 304 11.77 15.03 19.43
N ILE A 305 10.64 14.31 19.51
CA ILE A 305 10.50 12.93 19.01
C ILE A 305 10.02 12.84 17.55
N GLY A 306 9.79 13.98 16.89
CA GLY A 306 9.28 14.02 15.52
C GLY A 306 7.79 13.68 15.40
N CYS A 307 7.01 13.90 16.46
CA CYS A 307 5.56 13.67 16.44
C CYS A 307 4.88 14.64 15.48
N GLN A 308 4.36 14.13 14.36
CA GLN A 308 3.75 14.94 13.30
C GLN A 308 2.28 15.28 13.57
N ALA A 309 1.80 16.31 12.88
CA ALA A 309 0.46 16.88 12.92
C ALA A 309 -0.65 15.98 12.34
N TYR A 310 -0.84 14.77 12.89
CA TYR A 310 -2.06 13.91 12.85
C TYR A 310 -1.95 12.84 13.95
N ALA A 311 -1.30 13.20 15.05
CA ALA A 311 -0.75 12.29 16.05
C ALA A 311 -1.78 11.53 16.90
N THR A 312 -3.07 11.77 16.70
CA THR A 312 -4.13 10.93 17.30
C THR A 312 -4.30 9.59 16.58
N LYS A 313 -3.56 9.34 15.49
CA LYS A 313 -3.59 8.10 14.70
C LYS A 313 -2.22 7.41 14.66
N GLY A 314 -2.23 6.09 14.41
CA GLY A 314 -1.03 5.27 14.35
C GLY A 314 -0.29 5.20 15.69
N ASN A 315 1.04 5.10 15.64
CA ASN A 315 1.89 4.88 16.82
C ASN A 315 1.90 6.07 17.80
N TRP A 316 1.57 7.25 17.31
CA TRP A 316 1.47 8.47 18.12
C TRP A 316 0.25 8.48 19.05
N ARG A 317 -0.71 7.55 18.88
CA ARG A 317 -1.83 7.35 19.80
C ARG A 317 -1.38 7.09 21.24
N SER A 318 -0.18 6.55 21.42
CA SER A 318 0.46 6.40 22.73
C SER A 318 0.62 7.71 23.52
N TYR A 319 0.54 8.87 22.86
CA TYR A 319 0.58 10.20 23.46
C TYR A 319 -0.80 10.84 23.66
N ALA A 320 -1.90 10.10 23.46
CA ALA A 320 -3.26 10.62 23.66
C ALA A 320 -3.47 11.35 25.00
N PRO A 321 -2.93 10.88 26.15
CA PRO A 321 -3.05 11.63 27.40
C PRO A 321 -2.41 13.03 27.36
N VAL A 322 -1.25 13.16 26.70
CA VAL A 322 -0.54 14.44 26.54
C VAL A 322 -1.32 15.38 25.62
N PHE A 323 -1.91 14.83 24.55
CA PHE A 323 -2.78 15.60 23.66
C PHE A 323 -4.01 16.13 24.38
N GLU A 324 -4.68 15.32 25.19
CA GLU A 324 -5.83 15.77 25.99
C GLU A 324 -5.42 16.81 27.05
N GLU A 325 -4.22 16.71 27.61
CA GLU A 325 -3.67 17.71 28.52
C GLU A 325 -3.47 19.06 27.82
N ILE A 326 -2.80 19.07 26.67
CA ILE A 326 -2.62 20.27 25.82
C ILE A 326 -3.99 20.88 25.49
N LYS A 327 -4.94 20.06 25.05
CA LYS A 327 -6.29 20.50 24.66
C LYS A 327 -7.06 21.15 25.81
N LYS A 328 -6.92 20.65 27.05
CA LYS A 328 -7.56 21.23 28.24
C LYS A 328 -6.95 22.57 28.64
N MET A 329 -5.68 22.80 28.31
CA MET A 329 -4.93 24.00 28.70
C MET A 329 -5.07 25.14 27.68
N GLU A 330 -5.47 24.85 26.44
CA GLU A 330 -5.68 25.87 25.40
C GLU A 330 -7.16 26.29 25.31
N LEU A 331 -7.43 27.59 25.54
CA LEU A 331 -8.75 28.21 25.35
C LEU A 331 -9.08 28.35 23.85
N PRO A 332 -10.38 28.40 23.45
CA PRO A 332 -10.85 27.85 22.17
C PRO A 332 -10.54 28.61 20.88
N ALA A 333 -9.93 29.81 20.90
CA ALA A 333 -10.01 30.69 19.73
C ALA A 333 -8.69 31.00 19.00
N ASN A 334 -7.50 30.97 19.63
CA ASN A 334 -6.34 31.64 19.02
C ASN A 334 -4.96 30.99 19.25
N HIS A 335 -4.87 29.67 19.46
CA HIS A 335 -3.58 29.05 19.73
C HIS A 335 -3.05 28.13 18.61
N ALA A 336 -1.85 28.47 18.14
CA ALA A 336 -1.09 27.80 17.08
C ALA A 336 -0.91 26.28 17.30
N VAL A 337 -0.91 25.84 18.55
CA VAL A 337 -0.71 24.45 18.95
C VAL A 337 -1.93 23.60 18.66
N SER A 338 -3.13 24.06 19.04
CA SER A 338 -4.37 23.35 18.74
C SER A 338 -4.63 23.24 17.24
N THR A 339 -4.31 24.29 16.47
CA THR A 339 -4.37 24.24 15.00
C THR A 339 -3.30 23.34 14.37
N LYS A 340 -2.18 23.08 15.06
CA LYS A 340 -1.17 22.15 14.57
C LYS A 340 -1.59 20.69 14.74
N TYR A 341 -2.19 20.31 15.87
CA TYR A 341 -2.47 18.89 16.19
C TYR A 341 -3.95 18.47 16.12
N PHE A 342 -4.88 19.39 16.36
CA PHE A 342 -6.32 19.10 16.46
C PHE A 342 -7.15 19.73 15.35
N TYR A 343 -6.51 20.22 14.29
CA TYR A 343 -7.19 20.86 13.18
C TYR A 343 -8.02 19.87 12.38
N ASP A 344 -9.33 20.07 12.40
CA ASP A 344 -10.28 19.22 11.69
C ASP A 344 -10.53 19.72 10.27
N LEU A 345 -9.69 19.26 9.34
CA LEU A 345 -9.87 19.49 7.91
C LEU A 345 -11.25 19.05 7.40
N LYS A 346 -11.96 18.13 8.07
CA LYS A 346 -13.29 17.69 7.60
C LYS A 346 -14.35 18.77 7.78
N LEU A 347 -14.26 19.57 8.84
CA LEU A 347 -15.18 20.68 9.05
C LEU A 347 -15.00 21.72 7.94
N VAL A 348 -13.74 22.05 7.63
CA VAL A 348 -13.37 22.96 6.55
C VAL A 348 -13.81 22.41 5.18
N ASP A 349 -13.52 21.14 4.90
CA ASP A 349 -13.97 20.47 3.66
C ASP A 349 -15.51 20.46 3.55
N SER A 350 -16.24 20.33 4.67
CA SER A 350 -17.71 20.34 4.68
C SER A 350 -18.27 21.73 4.40
N GLU A 351 -17.67 22.77 4.99
CA GLU A 351 -18.03 24.16 4.73
C GLU A 351 -17.76 24.55 3.26
N ILE A 352 -16.57 24.21 2.74
CA ILE A 352 -16.20 24.42 1.34
C ILE A 352 -17.22 23.74 0.42
N LYS A 353 -17.55 22.47 0.66
CA LYS A 353 -18.54 21.74 -0.16
C LYS A 353 -19.92 22.38 -0.10
N ALA A 354 -20.36 22.82 1.07
CA ALA A 354 -21.64 23.50 1.23
C ALA A 354 -21.68 24.81 0.41
N LEU A 355 -20.60 25.59 0.42
CA LEU A 355 -20.48 26.81 -0.37
C LEU A 355 -20.46 26.54 -1.88
N LEU A 356 -19.68 25.54 -2.32
CA LEU A 356 -19.62 25.15 -3.74
C LEU A 356 -20.96 24.61 -4.26
N SER A 357 -21.69 23.85 -3.44
CA SER A 357 -23.04 23.37 -3.81
C SER A 357 -24.05 24.51 -4.05
N LYS A 358 -23.79 25.68 -3.45
CA LYS A 358 -24.57 26.91 -3.62
C LYS A 358 -23.99 27.83 -4.71
N GLY A 359 -22.99 27.36 -5.46
CA GLY A 359 -22.30 28.15 -6.49
C GLY A 359 -21.43 29.28 -5.96
N ASN A 360 -21.10 29.30 -4.66
CA ASN A 360 -20.37 30.40 -4.03
C ASN A 360 -18.86 30.13 -3.95
N GLU A 361 -18.21 30.11 -5.11
CA GLU A 361 -16.78 29.81 -5.26
C GLU A 361 -15.88 30.82 -4.54
N ALA A 362 -16.22 32.12 -4.60
CA ALA A 362 -15.45 33.18 -3.96
C ALA A 362 -15.41 33.02 -2.43
N ARG A 363 -16.55 32.71 -1.79
CA ARG A 363 -16.55 32.43 -0.34
C ARG A 363 -15.82 31.14 -0.01
N ALA A 364 -15.92 30.10 -0.85
CA ALA A 364 -15.18 28.86 -0.64
C ALA A 364 -13.66 29.10 -0.66
N LEU A 365 -13.17 29.94 -1.57
CA LEU A 365 -11.77 30.36 -1.61
C LEU A 365 -11.39 31.21 -0.38
N ALA A 366 -12.25 32.14 0.04
CA ALA A 366 -12.01 32.96 1.22
C ALA A 366 -11.89 32.12 2.51
N VAL A 367 -12.68 31.04 2.64
CA VAL A 367 -12.53 30.07 3.74
C VAL A 367 -11.14 29.44 3.70
N ILE A 368 -10.69 28.96 2.54
CA ILE A 368 -9.35 28.37 2.42
C ILE A 368 -8.25 29.39 2.75
N ASP A 369 -8.38 30.62 2.26
CA ASP A 369 -7.41 31.67 2.49
C ASP A 369 -7.33 32.06 3.97
N PHE A 370 -8.47 32.15 4.65
CA PHE A 370 -8.52 32.35 6.10
C PHE A 370 -7.81 31.21 6.83
N GLU A 371 -8.07 29.95 6.47
CA GLU A 371 -7.43 28.80 7.09
C GLU A 371 -5.91 28.78 6.86
N LEU A 372 -5.45 29.20 5.67
CA LEU A 372 -4.03 29.33 5.35
C LEU A 372 -3.30 30.41 6.16
N THR A 373 -4.01 31.30 6.87
CA THR A 373 -3.38 32.25 7.82
C THR A 373 -3.00 31.61 9.16
N LYS A 374 -3.54 30.42 9.48
CA LYS A 374 -3.30 29.75 10.76
C LYS A 374 -1.98 28.97 10.76
N SER A 375 -1.49 28.65 11.96
CA SER A 375 -0.29 27.81 12.16
C SER A 375 -0.56 26.33 11.86
N LEU A 376 -0.72 26.04 10.57
CA LEU A 376 -0.96 24.70 10.04
C LEU A 376 0.35 23.94 9.81
N SER A 377 0.28 22.62 9.88
CA SER A 377 1.40 21.77 9.43
C SER A 377 1.63 21.89 7.92
N ALA A 378 2.85 21.59 7.46
CA ALA A 378 3.21 21.57 6.04
C ALA A 378 2.21 20.74 5.20
N SER A 379 1.84 19.54 5.68
CA SER A 379 0.88 18.65 5.00
C SER A 379 -0.54 19.23 4.95
N MET A 380 -0.99 19.90 6.02
CA MET A 380 -2.29 20.57 6.05
C MET A 380 -2.34 21.76 5.09
N ARG A 381 -1.31 22.62 5.11
CA ARG A 381 -1.17 23.75 4.19
C ARG A 381 -1.19 23.29 2.73
N GLU A 382 -0.35 22.30 2.40
CA GLU A 382 -0.30 21.75 1.05
C GLU A 382 -1.66 21.18 0.61
N THR A 383 -2.38 20.50 1.50
CA THR A 383 -3.72 19.98 1.21
C THR A 383 -4.73 21.09 0.93
N LEU A 384 -4.72 22.16 1.72
CA LEU A 384 -5.58 23.34 1.48
C LEU A 384 -5.25 24.04 0.15
N LEU A 385 -3.97 24.18 -0.20
CA LEU A 385 -3.57 24.74 -1.50
C LEU A 385 -4.04 23.86 -2.67
N VAL A 386 -3.97 22.54 -2.55
CA VAL A 386 -4.53 21.63 -3.56
C VAL A 386 -6.05 21.76 -3.66
N ARG A 387 -6.76 21.95 -2.55
CA ARG A 387 -8.21 22.25 -2.57
C ARG A 387 -8.49 23.57 -3.29
N LYS A 388 -7.71 24.62 -2.99
CA LYS A 388 -7.80 25.94 -3.62
C LYS A 388 -7.64 25.82 -5.14
N TYR A 389 -6.60 25.11 -5.59
CA TYR A 389 -6.36 24.84 -7.01
C TYR A 389 -7.56 24.11 -7.66
N GLY A 390 -8.11 23.09 -7.00
CA GLY A 390 -9.26 22.34 -7.51
C GLY A 390 -10.54 23.17 -7.67
N ILE A 391 -10.74 24.19 -6.84
CA ILE A 391 -11.83 25.16 -6.99
C ILE A 391 -11.56 26.06 -8.21
N CYS A 392 -10.36 26.66 -8.27
CA CYS A 392 -9.98 27.55 -9.37
C CYS A 392 -10.07 26.84 -10.74
N GLN A 393 -9.58 25.60 -10.83
CA GLN A 393 -9.59 24.84 -12.08
C GLN A 393 -10.99 24.55 -12.61
N LYS A 394 -11.97 24.33 -11.73
CA LYS A 394 -13.34 23.95 -12.09
C LYS A 394 -14.28 25.14 -12.25
N SER A 395 -13.85 26.32 -11.78
CA SER A 395 -14.62 27.54 -11.86
C SER A 395 -14.86 27.95 -13.31
N LYS A 396 -16.11 28.29 -13.62
CA LYS A 396 -16.49 28.94 -14.88
C LYS A 396 -16.26 30.45 -14.86
N ASN A 397 -16.04 31.03 -13.67
CA ASN A 397 -15.67 32.42 -13.52
C ASN A 397 -14.19 32.61 -13.89
N GLU A 398 -13.91 33.41 -14.93
CA GLU A 398 -12.55 33.63 -15.44
C GLU A 398 -11.61 34.21 -14.38
N ASN A 399 -12.09 35.14 -13.54
CA ASN A 399 -11.27 35.77 -12.51
C ASN A 399 -10.81 34.74 -11.48
N VAL A 400 -11.71 33.83 -11.09
CA VAL A 400 -11.39 32.73 -10.17
C VAL A 400 -10.50 31.67 -10.85
N SER A 401 -10.73 31.38 -12.13
CA SER A 401 -9.92 30.43 -12.89
C SER A 401 -8.49 30.91 -13.08
N ARG A 402 -8.25 32.23 -13.22
CA ARG A 402 -6.91 32.80 -13.32
C ARG A 402 -6.08 32.60 -12.05
N LEU A 403 -6.71 32.56 -10.87
CA LEU A 403 -6.02 32.33 -9.60
C LEU A 403 -5.34 30.95 -9.51
N GLN A 404 -5.72 29.98 -10.36
CA GLN A 404 -5.12 28.64 -10.33
C GLN A 404 -3.59 28.69 -10.49
N TRP A 405 -3.07 29.67 -11.23
CA TRP A 405 -1.64 29.82 -11.48
C TRP A 405 -0.88 30.34 -10.28
N ASP A 406 -1.46 31.27 -9.53
CA ASP A 406 -0.88 31.77 -8.29
C ASP A 406 -0.80 30.65 -7.24
N VAL A 407 -1.83 29.81 -7.18
CA VAL A 407 -1.86 28.64 -6.30
C VAL A 407 -0.77 27.63 -6.68
N LEU A 408 -0.57 27.37 -7.97
CA LEU A 408 0.50 26.48 -8.43
C LEU A 408 1.88 27.05 -8.11
N ASN A 409 2.10 28.35 -8.32
CA ASN A 409 3.36 29.02 -7.94
C ASN A 409 3.61 28.92 -6.43
N GLN A 410 2.56 29.08 -5.62
CA GLN A 410 2.64 28.93 -4.17
C GLN A 410 2.99 27.48 -3.77
N LEU A 411 2.40 26.47 -4.43
CA LEU A 411 2.74 25.06 -4.20
C LEU A 411 4.20 24.75 -4.55
N VAL A 412 4.73 25.28 -5.66
CA VAL A 412 6.14 25.10 -6.04
C VAL A 412 7.07 25.78 -5.04
N LYS A 413 6.72 26.98 -4.58
CA LYS A 413 7.53 27.74 -3.63
C LYS A 413 7.56 27.10 -2.25
N GLU A 414 6.39 26.72 -1.70
CA GLU A 414 6.29 26.18 -0.34
C GLU A 414 6.68 24.69 -0.27
N PHE A 415 6.45 23.92 -1.34
CA PHE A 415 6.59 22.45 -1.33
C PHE A 415 7.37 21.89 -2.53
N PRO A 416 8.56 22.41 -2.88
CA PRO A 416 9.25 22.10 -4.14
C PRO A 416 9.58 20.61 -4.35
N GLN A 417 9.76 19.86 -3.25
CA GLN A 417 10.18 18.45 -3.28
C GLN A 417 9.02 17.47 -3.11
N THR A 418 7.79 17.94 -2.83
CA THR A 418 6.66 17.03 -2.66
C THR A 418 6.09 16.60 -4.00
N ARG A 419 5.40 15.46 -4.04
CA ARG A 419 4.70 14.99 -5.25
C ARG A 419 3.77 16.07 -5.85
N ARG A 420 3.12 16.87 -5.00
CA ARG A 420 2.18 17.92 -5.44
C ARG A 420 2.91 19.16 -5.92
N GLY A 421 4.00 19.59 -5.27
CA GLY A 421 4.83 20.70 -5.75
C GLY A 421 5.53 20.39 -7.08
N ILE A 422 6.06 19.17 -7.24
CA ILE A 422 6.61 18.70 -8.52
C ILE A 422 5.54 18.72 -9.61
N GLY A 423 4.33 18.22 -9.32
CA GLY A 423 3.20 18.28 -10.25
C GLY A 423 2.80 19.71 -10.61
N ALA A 424 2.82 20.63 -9.64
CA ALA A 424 2.51 22.02 -9.87
C ALA A 424 3.53 22.71 -10.80
N ARG A 425 4.82 22.41 -10.62
CA ARG A 425 5.90 22.86 -11.53
C ARG A 425 5.68 22.36 -12.96
N GLY A 426 5.30 21.10 -13.12
CA GLY A 426 4.96 20.51 -14.42
C GLY A 426 3.80 21.24 -15.11
N LEU A 427 2.73 21.54 -14.38
CA LEU A 427 1.55 22.26 -14.90
C LEU A 427 1.87 23.71 -15.29
N LEU A 428 2.64 24.43 -14.48
CA LEU A 428 3.08 25.79 -14.79
C LEU A 428 3.91 25.84 -16.06
N ALA A 429 4.87 24.92 -16.19
CA ALA A 429 5.72 24.85 -17.37
C ALA A 429 4.92 24.43 -18.62
N TRP A 430 3.98 23.48 -18.49
CA TRP A 430 3.08 23.10 -19.57
C TRP A 430 2.28 24.30 -20.13
N LYS A 431 1.79 25.17 -19.24
CA LYS A 431 1.02 26.37 -19.61
C LYS A 431 1.89 27.49 -20.18
N ALA A 432 3.12 27.66 -19.70
CA ALA A 432 4.06 28.64 -20.22
C ALA A 432 4.53 28.32 -21.65
N GLY A 433 4.17 27.15 -22.20
CA GLY A 433 4.67 26.70 -23.50
C GLY A 433 6.14 26.24 -23.46
N VAL A 434 6.77 26.25 -22.27
CA VAL A 434 8.17 25.87 -22.03
C VAL A 434 8.22 24.66 -21.09
N GLY A 435 7.25 23.76 -21.22
CA GLY A 435 7.14 22.56 -20.41
C GLY A 435 8.41 21.71 -20.51
N PRO A 436 8.95 21.18 -19.41
CA PRO A 436 10.02 20.19 -19.51
C PRO A 436 9.46 18.94 -20.16
N VAL A 437 10.29 18.29 -20.98
CA VAL A 437 10.05 16.91 -21.39
C VAL A 437 10.08 16.03 -20.14
N SER A 438 9.12 15.12 -20.00
CA SER A 438 9.01 14.21 -18.85
C SER A 438 8.47 12.86 -19.28
N PHE A 439 8.64 11.82 -18.46
CA PHE A 439 8.05 10.52 -18.77
C PHE A 439 6.51 10.57 -18.69
N THR A 440 5.96 11.37 -17.78
CA THR A 440 4.50 11.49 -17.65
C THR A 440 3.83 12.16 -18.85
N TYR A 441 4.45 13.20 -19.41
CA TYR A 441 3.81 14.06 -20.42
C TYR A 441 4.41 13.96 -21.82
N GLY A 442 5.55 13.28 -21.98
CA GLY A 442 6.21 13.11 -23.27
C GLY A 442 6.77 14.43 -23.84
N TRP A 443 6.80 14.53 -25.17
CA TRP A 443 7.23 15.72 -25.89
C TRP A 443 6.16 16.31 -26.81
N GLN A 444 6.36 17.58 -27.17
CA GLN A 444 5.53 18.36 -28.07
C GLN A 444 6.44 19.22 -28.96
N GLY A 445 5.89 19.81 -30.01
CA GLY A 445 6.71 20.47 -31.02
C GLY A 445 7.50 21.66 -30.49
N ARG A 446 6.98 22.33 -29.47
CA ARG A 446 7.66 23.42 -28.74
C ARG A 446 8.92 22.99 -27.99
N HIS A 447 9.12 21.69 -27.77
CA HIS A 447 10.35 21.17 -27.16
C HIS A 447 11.45 20.94 -28.20
N LEU A 448 11.18 21.22 -29.48
CA LEU A 448 12.13 21.07 -30.57
C LEU A 448 12.41 22.45 -31.19
N GLN A 449 13.67 22.65 -31.55
CA GLN A 449 14.11 23.75 -32.41
C GLN A 449 14.71 23.14 -33.68
N ASP A 450 14.91 23.97 -34.71
CA ASP A 450 15.60 23.52 -35.91
C ASP A 450 17.03 23.08 -35.54
N GLY A 451 17.41 21.90 -36.03
CA GLY A 451 18.66 21.25 -35.64
C GLY A 451 18.55 20.50 -34.32
N GLU A 452 19.69 20.37 -33.64
CA GLU A 452 19.80 19.50 -32.48
C GLU A 452 19.32 20.18 -31.19
N THR A 453 18.57 19.42 -30.41
CA THR A 453 18.01 19.82 -29.12
C THR A 453 18.43 18.82 -28.04
N ILE A 454 18.81 19.34 -26.87
CA ILE A 454 19.12 18.53 -25.70
C ILE A 454 17.95 18.63 -24.73
N TRP A 455 17.31 17.50 -24.45
CA TRP A 455 16.27 17.38 -23.43
C TRP A 455 16.87 16.87 -22.14
N LYS A 456 16.72 17.63 -21.05
CA LYS A 456 17.01 17.16 -19.70
C LYS A 456 15.70 16.78 -19.01
N ILE A 457 15.48 15.48 -18.85
CA ILE A 457 14.35 14.87 -18.16
C ILE A 457 14.80 14.52 -16.75
N ASP A 458 14.57 15.41 -15.80
CA ASP A 458 14.83 15.21 -14.37
C ASP A 458 13.54 15.17 -13.53
N LEU A 459 12.43 15.63 -14.10
CA LEU A 459 11.11 15.48 -13.50
C LEU A 459 10.64 14.05 -13.67
N ASP A 460 10.09 13.48 -12.60
CA ASP A 460 9.49 12.13 -12.51
C ASP A 460 10.40 10.92 -12.78
N THR A 461 11.69 11.12 -13.06
CA THR A 461 12.70 10.05 -13.19
C THR A 461 12.74 9.10 -11.98
N ALA A 462 12.63 9.62 -10.76
CA ALA A 462 12.62 8.80 -9.54
C ALA A 462 11.44 7.81 -9.49
N LYS A 463 10.31 8.12 -10.15
CA LYS A 463 9.18 7.18 -10.30
C LYS A 463 9.37 6.24 -11.48
N ALA A 464 10.06 6.69 -12.51
CA ALA A 464 10.34 5.89 -13.69
C ALA A 464 11.38 4.79 -13.39
N PHE A 465 12.37 5.09 -12.54
CA PHE A 465 13.47 4.18 -12.16
C PHE A 465 13.41 3.75 -10.68
N TYR A 466 12.38 2.98 -10.33
CA TYR A 466 12.06 2.59 -8.96
C TYR A 466 12.62 1.23 -8.51
N THR A 467 13.08 0.41 -9.45
CA THR A 467 13.77 -0.88 -9.21
C THR A 467 15.23 -0.82 -9.65
N ALA A 468 16.02 -1.83 -9.25
CA ALA A 468 17.37 -2.05 -9.72
C ALA A 468 17.43 -2.98 -10.94
N GLU A 469 16.35 -3.17 -11.69
CA GLU A 469 16.38 -3.99 -12.90
C GLU A 469 16.87 -3.18 -14.12
N PRO A 470 17.20 -3.82 -15.25
CA PRO A 470 17.36 -3.12 -16.51
C PRO A 470 16.06 -2.41 -16.92
N TYR A 471 16.15 -1.39 -17.77
CA TYR A 471 14.99 -0.65 -18.27
C TYR A 471 15.01 -0.55 -19.78
N ASP A 472 13.85 -0.70 -20.40
CA ASP A 472 13.61 -0.34 -21.77
C ASP A 472 13.11 1.11 -21.83
N ILE A 473 13.90 1.99 -22.47
CA ILE A 473 13.53 3.36 -22.75
C ILE A 473 12.81 3.40 -24.09
N GLU A 474 11.49 3.63 -24.05
CA GLU A 474 10.62 3.70 -25.22
C GLU A 474 10.35 5.15 -25.60
N PHE A 475 10.55 5.47 -26.87
CA PHE A 475 10.03 6.68 -27.51
C PHE A 475 8.96 6.28 -28.51
N LYS A 476 7.82 6.96 -28.48
CA LYS A 476 6.71 6.70 -29.39
C LYS A 476 6.11 7.98 -29.93
N LEU A 477 6.13 8.11 -31.26
CA LEU A 477 5.52 9.22 -31.99
C LEU A 477 4.00 9.20 -31.77
N GLY A 478 3.43 10.36 -31.46
CA GLY A 478 2.00 10.54 -31.25
C GLY A 478 1.24 10.46 -32.58
N LYS A 479 0.01 9.92 -32.55
CA LYS A 479 -0.85 9.80 -33.76
C LYS A 479 -1.13 11.14 -34.46
N GLY A 480 -1.07 12.25 -33.73
CA GLY A 480 -1.27 13.61 -34.25
C GLY A 480 0.02 14.34 -34.65
N ALA A 481 1.19 13.70 -34.57
CA ALA A 481 2.44 14.33 -34.97
C ALA A 481 2.47 14.54 -36.49
N LYS A 482 2.86 15.74 -36.91
CA LYS A 482 3.02 16.07 -38.33
C LYS A 482 4.41 15.66 -38.84
N HIS A 483 5.42 15.82 -37.99
CA HIS A 483 6.83 15.57 -38.29
C HIS A 483 7.43 14.51 -37.37
N GLY A 484 8.55 13.95 -37.80
CA GLY A 484 9.28 12.91 -37.10
C GLY A 484 10.24 13.42 -36.03
N LEU A 485 10.99 12.50 -35.42
CA LEU A 485 12.00 12.79 -34.40
C LEU A 485 13.21 11.87 -34.60
N LEU A 486 14.39 12.44 -34.80
CA LEU A 486 15.65 11.70 -34.73
C LEU A 486 16.12 11.66 -33.28
N ILE A 487 16.36 10.46 -32.76
CA ILE A 487 16.95 10.23 -31.44
C ILE A 487 18.41 9.88 -31.64
N SER A 488 19.30 10.84 -31.39
CA SER A 488 20.74 10.64 -31.53
C SER A 488 21.32 9.90 -30.34
N SER A 489 20.96 10.32 -29.12
CA SER A 489 21.44 9.66 -27.89
C SER A 489 20.48 9.80 -26.71
N VAL A 490 20.61 8.86 -25.77
CA VAL A 490 19.93 8.85 -24.48
C VAL A 490 20.97 8.53 -23.41
N LYS A 491 21.22 9.45 -22.50
CA LYS A 491 22.23 9.32 -21.44
C LYS A 491 21.56 9.44 -20.09
N ILE A 492 21.96 8.62 -19.13
CA ILE A 492 21.42 8.61 -17.77
C ILE A 492 22.55 8.98 -16.83
N TYR A 493 22.34 10.04 -16.05
CA TYR A 493 23.28 10.55 -15.07
C TYR A 493 22.76 10.38 -13.66
N ASP A 494 23.65 10.14 -12.71
CA ASP A 494 23.42 10.36 -11.29
C ASP A 494 24.32 11.51 -10.86
N GLN A 495 23.71 12.64 -10.48
CA GLN A 495 24.41 13.92 -10.35
C GLN A 495 25.16 14.28 -11.65
N GLU A 496 26.48 14.15 -11.67
CA GLU A 496 27.34 14.41 -12.83
C GLU A 496 27.96 13.13 -13.42
N HIS A 497 27.72 11.97 -12.80
CA HIS A 497 28.28 10.69 -13.23
C HIS A 497 27.38 10.04 -14.27
N LEU A 498 27.94 9.76 -15.45
CA LEU A 498 27.25 9.00 -16.49
C LEU A 498 27.11 7.54 -16.05
N VAL A 499 25.88 7.08 -15.90
CA VAL A 499 25.53 5.73 -15.43
C VAL A 499 25.25 4.80 -16.60
N ALA A 500 24.53 5.27 -17.61
CA ALA A 500 24.20 4.49 -18.81
C ALA A 500 24.06 5.40 -20.03
N SER A 501 24.29 4.85 -21.22
CA SER A 501 24.12 5.57 -22.48
C SER A 501 23.62 4.66 -23.60
N LEU A 502 22.77 5.21 -24.45
CA LEU A 502 22.35 4.66 -25.73
C LEU A 502 22.71 5.68 -26.81
N GLU A 503 23.10 5.20 -27.98
CA GLU A 503 23.34 6.03 -29.18
C GLU A 503 22.45 5.50 -30.33
N PRO A 504 21.12 5.67 -30.23
CA PRO A 504 20.17 5.00 -31.13
C PRO A 504 20.36 5.38 -32.59
N ASN A 505 20.67 6.66 -32.86
CA ASN A 505 20.67 7.26 -34.19
C ASN A 505 19.44 6.86 -35.03
N GLN A 506 18.27 6.79 -34.39
CA GLN A 506 17.04 6.26 -34.96
C GLN A 506 16.05 7.38 -35.24
N SER A 507 15.55 7.44 -36.48
CA SER A 507 14.45 8.32 -36.85
C SER A 507 13.11 7.65 -36.51
N LEU A 508 12.21 8.43 -35.91
CA LEU A 508 10.81 8.13 -35.73
C LEU A 508 9.99 8.89 -36.76
N ASP A 509 9.15 8.19 -37.52
CA ASP A 509 8.21 8.76 -38.46
C ASP A 509 6.90 7.96 -38.45
N LYS A 510 6.02 8.16 -39.45
CA LYS A 510 4.73 7.44 -39.49
C LYS A 510 4.88 5.96 -39.77
N ASP A 511 5.94 5.57 -40.48
CA ASP A 511 6.21 4.19 -40.89
C ASP A 511 6.97 3.43 -39.79
N SER A 512 7.80 4.14 -39.03
CA SER A 512 8.52 3.65 -37.85
C SER A 512 8.25 4.53 -36.63
N PRO A 513 7.04 4.44 -36.01
CA PRO A 513 6.60 5.40 -34.99
C PRO A 513 7.18 5.16 -33.61
N SER A 514 8.06 4.17 -33.41
CA SER A 514 8.60 3.86 -32.09
C SER A 514 10.04 3.38 -32.11
N TYR A 515 10.77 3.72 -31.07
CA TYR A 515 12.10 3.20 -30.75
C TYR A 515 12.10 2.70 -29.31
N THR A 516 12.75 1.57 -29.06
CA THR A 516 12.98 1.04 -27.73
C THR A 516 14.43 0.65 -27.58
N GLY A 517 15.10 1.17 -26.55
CA GLY A 517 16.50 0.85 -26.24
C GLY A 517 16.66 0.45 -24.79
N ARG A 518 17.47 -0.59 -24.54
CA ARG A 518 17.67 -1.14 -23.20
C ARG A 518 18.87 -0.52 -22.49
N VAL A 519 18.65 0.05 -21.32
CA VAL A 519 19.71 0.49 -20.40
C VAL A 519 19.80 -0.47 -19.22
N ASP A 520 21.02 -0.87 -18.86
CA ASP A 520 21.26 -1.65 -17.65
C ASP A 520 21.72 -0.72 -16.52
N LEU A 521 20.89 -0.60 -15.50
CA LEU A 521 21.17 0.20 -14.30
C LEU A 521 21.43 -0.67 -13.08
N THR A 522 21.47 -2.00 -13.25
CA THR A 522 21.39 -2.98 -12.15
C THR A 522 22.51 -2.81 -11.16
N SER A 523 23.74 -2.77 -11.65
CA SER A 523 24.92 -2.60 -10.81
C SER A 523 24.93 -1.25 -10.08
N TRP A 524 24.44 -0.18 -10.73
CA TRP A 524 24.42 1.15 -10.13
C TRP A 524 23.33 1.28 -9.07
N LYS A 525 22.08 0.94 -9.40
CA LYS A 525 20.94 1.04 -8.48
C LYS A 525 21.02 0.06 -7.31
N THR A 526 21.74 -1.05 -7.46
CA THR A 526 22.06 -1.95 -6.32
C THR A 526 22.99 -1.26 -5.32
N LYS A 527 23.99 -0.51 -5.79
CA LYS A 527 24.94 0.23 -4.93
C LYS A 527 24.38 1.56 -4.42
N HIS A 528 23.53 2.20 -5.22
CA HIS A 528 22.95 3.52 -4.99
C HIS A 528 21.43 3.45 -5.14
N PRO A 529 20.71 2.80 -4.20
CA PRO A 529 19.26 2.61 -4.31
C PRO A 529 18.49 3.94 -4.40
N ASP A 530 19.00 4.96 -3.70
CA ASP A 530 18.43 6.31 -3.63
C ASP A 530 18.99 7.28 -4.68
N ALA A 531 19.73 6.78 -5.69
CA ALA A 531 20.29 7.58 -6.78
C ALA A 531 19.21 8.45 -7.45
N GLN A 532 19.51 9.74 -7.59
CA GLN A 532 18.63 10.69 -8.27
C GLN A 532 19.02 10.77 -9.74
N LEU A 533 18.43 9.87 -10.53
CA LEU A 533 18.73 9.76 -11.95
C LEU A 533 18.16 10.94 -12.75
N VAL A 534 18.93 11.40 -13.72
CA VAL A 534 18.56 12.40 -14.72
C VAL A 534 18.77 11.79 -16.10
N VAL A 535 17.76 11.86 -16.96
CA VAL A 535 17.86 11.38 -18.34
C VAL A 535 18.09 12.57 -19.26
N VAL A 536 19.13 12.49 -20.09
CA VAL A 536 19.51 13.52 -21.06
C VAL A 536 19.42 12.92 -22.46
N CYS A 537 18.52 13.45 -23.28
CA CYS A 537 18.33 12.98 -24.65
C CYS A 537 18.83 14.02 -25.64
N LYS A 538 19.54 13.59 -26.68
CA LYS A 538 19.95 14.42 -27.81
C LYS A 538 19.07 14.05 -28.99
N VAL A 539 18.29 15.01 -29.49
CA VAL A 539 17.27 14.76 -30.52
C VAL A 539 17.21 15.87 -31.54
N SER A 540 16.69 15.58 -32.74
CA SER A 540 16.48 16.57 -33.80
C SER A 540 15.12 16.35 -34.48
N PRO A 541 14.42 17.41 -34.93
CA PRO A 541 13.20 17.24 -35.71
C PRO A 541 13.49 16.64 -37.09
N VAL A 542 12.58 15.79 -37.59
CA VAL A 542 12.65 15.24 -38.95
C VAL A 542 11.47 15.77 -39.77
N GLY A 543 11.76 16.71 -40.68
CA GLY A 543 10.77 17.37 -41.52
C GLY A 543 10.10 18.62 -40.91
N GLY A 544 10.39 18.95 -39.65
CA GLY A 544 9.93 20.17 -38.99
C GLY A 544 9.70 19.99 -37.48
N THR A 545 9.50 21.10 -36.75
CA THR A 545 9.38 21.08 -35.29
C THR A 545 8.02 20.63 -34.77
N GLU A 546 6.96 20.54 -35.60
CA GLU A 546 5.63 20.04 -35.21
C GLU A 546 5.59 18.50 -35.00
N SER A 547 6.42 18.00 -34.08
CA SER A 547 6.50 16.61 -33.63
C SER A 547 6.02 16.48 -32.19
N SER A 548 5.35 15.39 -31.86
CA SER A 548 4.88 15.12 -30.49
C SER A 548 4.83 13.63 -30.22
N GLY A 549 4.92 13.22 -28.96
CA GLY A 549 4.91 11.81 -28.61
C GLY A 549 5.18 11.56 -27.13
N THR A 550 5.41 10.29 -26.78
CA THR A 550 5.60 9.84 -25.40
C THR A 550 6.98 9.23 -25.20
N ILE A 551 7.54 9.44 -24.02
CA ILE A 551 8.77 8.77 -23.56
C ILE A 551 8.41 7.94 -22.34
N LYS A 552 8.88 6.71 -22.24
CA LYS A 552 8.68 5.84 -21.07
C LYS A 552 9.98 5.16 -20.68
N ALA A 553 10.13 4.89 -19.38
CA ALA A 553 11.07 3.88 -18.89
C ALA A 553 10.24 2.69 -18.38
N ILE A 554 10.49 1.51 -18.93
CA ILE A 554 9.76 0.29 -18.63
C ILE A 554 10.74 -0.66 -17.96
N PRO A 555 10.55 -1.04 -16.69
CA PRO A 555 11.45 -1.99 -16.05
C PRO A 555 11.35 -3.35 -16.74
N CYS A 556 12.51 -3.89 -17.13
CA CYS A 556 12.67 -5.23 -17.65
C CYS A 556 12.69 -6.20 -16.48
N LEU A 557 11.55 -6.36 -15.82
CA LEU A 557 11.43 -7.35 -14.77
C LEU A 557 11.70 -8.72 -15.40
N PRO A 558 12.55 -9.56 -14.77
CA PRO A 558 12.73 -10.91 -15.26
C PRO A 558 11.35 -11.56 -15.37
N PRO A 559 11.11 -12.38 -16.41
CA PRO A 559 9.92 -13.20 -16.43
C PRO A 559 9.88 -13.95 -15.10
N PRO A 560 8.70 -14.06 -14.46
CA PRO A 560 8.59 -14.80 -13.21
C PRO A 560 9.27 -16.16 -13.41
N PRO A 561 10.21 -16.56 -12.53
CA PRO A 561 11.11 -17.69 -12.79
C PRO A 561 10.30 -18.93 -13.14
N VAL A 562 10.47 -19.45 -14.37
CA VAL A 562 9.72 -20.59 -14.91
C VAL A 562 10.04 -21.88 -14.14
N ASP A 563 11.23 -21.95 -13.54
CA ASP A 563 11.70 -23.11 -12.78
C ASP A 563 11.66 -22.89 -11.27
N ASN A 564 10.51 -22.42 -10.77
CA ASN A 564 10.04 -22.71 -9.40
C ASN A 564 8.50 -22.58 -9.34
N TRP A 565 7.82 -23.05 -10.39
CA TRP A 565 6.38 -23.30 -10.41
C TRP A 565 6.07 -24.73 -9.95
#